data_AF-A0A835DA32-F1
#
_entry.id   AF-A0A835DA32-F1
#
_cell.length_a   1.000
_cell.length_b   1.000
_cell.length_c   1.000
_cell.angle_alpha   90.00
_cell.angle_beta   90.00
_cell.angle_gamma   90.00
#
_symmetry.space_group_name_H-M   'P 1'
#
loop_
_entity.id
_entity.type
_entity.pdbx_description
1 polymer ?
#
loop_
_entity_poly.entity_id
_entity_poly.type
_entity_poly.pdbx_seq_one_letter_code
_entity_poly.pdbx_strand_id
1 'polypeptide(L)'
;MEPEFSNVEELPGGGLRYFFNFNKQSHPDMSTKNGPKPIFIRPDSSREDEMEPEFPTIGAAPARVARNPAKYHMLPRPRVEVFSVYIARFRGPGSYLYGTLTITAGGDTQYLYNRKREEAEFIYPEDNILLTGPDDSLKASDEFNIDVDLMERDDVIPPDYKFSYDRKPWSLHDDRLAWDSYNKNNVYDEPLCDEIRCKYCIVGVNYIVISNAVHATVNVMLIIRDRKFSTANVFGSITAGNRNFPDESVLFKKASHEHIDLRHGQLIPLSRFLVAVPLNSVFIIRANLQDYATISSGVIAKGTAEFLACHSGKFEECIYGQGSKIRVKVDWS
;
A
#
# COMPACT_ATOMS: atom_id res chain seq x y z
N MET A 1 -21.74 -12.51 25.83
CA MET A 1 -21.33 -13.80 26.41
C MET A 1 -19.82 -13.78 26.47
N GLU A 2 -19.26 -14.05 27.63
CA GLU A 2 -17.81 -14.23 27.80
C GLU A 2 -17.44 -15.68 27.45
N PRO A 3 -16.22 -15.95 26.95
CA PRO A 3 -15.76 -17.31 26.73
C PRO A 3 -15.34 -17.96 28.06
N GLU A 4 -15.96 -19.07 28.44
CA GLU A 4 -15.49 -19.89 29.56
C GLU A 4 -14.17 -20.60 29.19
N PHE A 5 -13.11 -20.35 29.94
CA PHE A 5 -11.83 -21.04 29.81
C PHE A 5 -11.94 -22.44 30.43
N SER A 6 -11.60 -23.49 29.68
CA SER A 6 -11.53 -24.86 30.21
C SER A 6 -10.23 -25.57 29.79
N ASN A 7 -9.58 -26.15 30.80
CA ASN A 7 -8.40 -27.01 30.77
C ASN A 7 -7.09 -26.40 30.21
N VAL A 8 -6.11 -26.28 31.10
CA VAL A 8 -4.68 -26.05 30.82
C VAL A 8 -3.94 -27.35 31.13
N GLU A 9 -2.97 -27.73 30.29
CA GLU A 9 -2.11 -28.89 30.52
C GLU A 9 -0.65 -28.46 30.34
N GLU A 10 0.20 -28.74 31.34
CA GLU A 10 1.63 -28.40 31.30
C GLU A 10 2.44 -29.46 30.55
N LEU A 11 3.25 -29.04 29.59
CA LEU A 11 4.21 -29.93 28.92
C LEU A 11 5.57 -29.93 29.65
N PRO A 12 6.25 -31.08 29.75
CA PRO A 12 7.58 -31.16 30.35
C PRO A 12 8.56 -30.30 29.54
N GLY A 13 8.98 -29.18 30.14
CA GLY A 13 9.70 -28.10 29.46
C GLY A 13 9.13 -26.70 29.73
N GLY A 14 7.97 -26.58 30.39
CA GLY A 14 7.42 -25.29 30.85
C GLY A 14 6.65 -24.50 29.79
N GLY A 15 6.25 -25.15 28.70
CA GLY A 15 5.36 -24.58 27.68
C GLY A 15 3.90 -24.91 27.95
N LEU A 16 3.04 -23.89 28.01
CA LEU A 16 1.58 -24.06 28.09
C LEU A 16 0.97 -24.18 26.68
N ARG A 17 -0.06 -25.03 26.53
CA ARG A 17 -0.95 -25.05 25.36
C ARG A 17 -2.38 -24.77 25.77
N TYR A 18 -3.08 -24.00 24.94
CA TYR A 18 -4.50 -23.72 25.06
C TYR A 18 -5.29 -24.46 23.97
N PHE A 19 -6.43 -25.03 24.33
CA PHE A 19 -7.35 -25.68 23.39
C PHE A 19 -8.65 -24.88 23.29
N PHE A 20 -9.07 -24.59 22.05
CA PHE A 20 -10.35 -23.90 21.79
C PHE A 20 -11.43 -24.90 21.41
N ASN A 21 -12.41 -25.09 22.30
CA ASN A 21 -13.43 -26.13 22.17
C ASN A 21 -14.69 -25.56 21.49
N PHE A 22 -14.74 -25.62 20.14
CA PHE A 22 -15.90 -25.17 19.36
C PHE A 22 -17.06 -26.17 19.46
N ASN A 23 -18.00 -25.91 20.35
CA ASN A 23 -19.12 -26.79 20.67
C ASN A 23 -20.17 -26.82 19.53
N LYS A 24 -20.63 -28.00 19.13
CA LYS A 24 -21.54 -28.20 17.98
C LYS A 24 -23.02 -28.29 18.37
N GLN A 25 -23.83 -27.32 17.94
CA GLN A 25 -25.29 -27.41 17.76
C GLN A 25 -25.69 -26.47 16.60
N SER A 26 -26.72 -26.71 15.79
CA SER A 26 -27.57 -27.90 15.59
C SER A 26 -28.23 -27.83 14.20
N HIS A 27 -28.71 -28.96 13.66
CA HIS A 27 -29.57 -28.98 12.47
C HIS A 27 -30.99 -28.50 12.81
N PRO A 28 -31.74 -28.00 11.80
CA PRO A 28 -32.85 -28.81 11.32
C PRO A 28 -32.74 -29.17 9.82
N ASP A 29 -33.54 -30.15 9.41
CA ASP A 29 -33.72 -30.61 8.03
C ASP A 29 -35.05 -30.08 7.46
N MET A 30 -35.09 -29.76 6.18
CA MET A 30 -36.35 -29.66 5.42
C MET A 30 -36.11 -29.78 3.91
N SER A 31 -36.41 -30.95 3.35
CA SER A 31 -36.38 -31.15 1.89
C SER A 31 -37.55 -30.44 1.19
N THR A 32 -37.33 -29.94 -0.02
CA THR A 32 -38.32 -30.05 -1.11
C THR A 32 -37.65 -29.97 -2.48
N LYS A 33 -38.39 -30.34 -3.54
CA LYS A 33 -37.86 -30.69 -4.86
C LYS A 33 -38.00 -29.55 -5.89
N ASN A 34 -37.40 -29.77 -7.07
CA ASN A 34 -37.65 -29.12 -8.36
C ASN A 34 -36.91 -27.80 -8.65
N GLY A 35 -35.72 -27.92 -9.25
CA GLY A 35 -35.18 -26.93 -10.19
C GLY A 35 -35.26 -27.48 -11.63
N PRO A 36 -35.68 -26.69 -12.64
CA PRO A 36 -35.77 -27.16 -14.03
C PRO A 36 -34.39 -27.30 -14.70
N LYS A 37 -34.30 -28.19 -15.70
CA LYS A 37 -33.08 -28.38 -16.50
C LYS A 37 -32.81 -27.19 -17.43
N PRO A 38 -31.54 -26.82 -17.69
CA PRO A 38 -31.20 -25.86 -18.75
C PRO A 38 -31.52 -26.44 -20.13
N ILE A 39 -32.08 -25.61 -21.01
CA ILE A 39 -32.34 -25.95 -22.41
C ILE A 39 -31.09 -25.59 -23.23
N PHE A 40 -30.47 -26.57 -23.87
CA PHE A 40 -29.45 -26.33 -24.89
C PHE A 40 -30.13 -25.93 -26.19
N ILE A 41 -29.85 -24.71 -26.68
CA ILE A 41 -30.16 -24.29 -28.05
C ILE A 41 -28.86 -24.37 -28.85
N ARG A 42 -28.86 -25.16 -29.93
CA ARG A 42 -27.82 -25.10 -30.96
C ARG A 42 -28.23 -24.08 -32.02
N PRO A 43 -27.34 -23.18 -32.45
CA PRO A 43 -27.41 -22.63 -33.80
C PRO A 43 -27.04 -23.74 -34.79
N ASP A 44 -27.87 -23.97 -35.80
CA ASP A 44 -27.50 -24.78 -36.97
C ASP A 44 -27.09 -23.85 -38.13
N SER A 45 -26.28 -24.33 -39.05
CA SER A 45 -25.59 -23.54 -40.08
C SER A 45 -26.17 -23.75 -41.47
N SER A 46 -26.44 -22.67 -42.21
CA SER A 46 -26.73 -22.75 -43.65
C SER A 46 -26.48 -21.41 -44.38
N ARG A 47 -25.43 -21.38 -45.22
CA ARG A 47 -25.30 -20.71 -46.55
C ARG A 47 -25.53 -19.18 -46.69
N GLU A 48 -24.68 -18.41 -47.39
CA GLU A 48 -24.19 -18.48 -48.80
C GLU A 48 -25.34 -18.26 -49.82
N ASP A 49 -25.38 -17.28 -50.73
CA ASP A 49 -24.57 -16.07 -51.06
C ASP A 49 -25.57 -14.95 -51.53
N GLU A 50 -25.33 -13.88 -52.31
CA GLU A 50 -24.24 -13.34 -53.15
C GLU A 50 -24.47 -11.82 -53.42
N MET A 51 -23.39 -11.01 -53.57
CA MET A 51 -23.19 -9.93 -54.58
C MET A 51 -22.33 -8.73 -54.10
N GLU A 52 -21.22 -8.48 -54.81
CA GLU A 52 -20.43 -7.23 -54.77
C GLU A 52 -20.70 -6.35 -56.01
N PRO A 53 -20.21 -5.09 -56.00
CA PRO A 53 -19.77 -4.43 -57.22
C PRO A 53 -18.34 -3.85 -57.12
N GLU A 54 -17.42 -4.37 -57.95
CA GLU A 54 -16.16 -3.70 -58.34
C GLU A 54 -16.50 -2.42 -59.17
N PHE A 55 -15.70 -1.36 -59.37
CA PHE A 55 -14.25 -1.08 -59.48
C PHE A 55 -14.03 0.45 -59.15
N PRO A 56 -12.82 1.10 -59.25
CA PRO A 56 -11.52 0.63 -59.73
C PRO A 56 -10.30 0.90 -58.81
N THR A 57 -9.20 0.20 -59.08
CA THR A 57 -7.89 0.43 -58.46
C THR A 57 -7.11 1.55 -59.15
N ILE A 58 -6.77 2.63 -58.43
CA ILE A 58 -5.67 3.54 -58.78
C ILE A 58 -4.76 3.69 -57.56
N GLY A 59 -3.46 3.44 -57.75
CA GLY A 59 -2.50 3.35 -56.65
C GLY A 59 -2.05 4.71 -56.12
N ALA A 60 -2.30 4.96 -54.84
CA ALA A 60 -1.55 5.91 -54.03
C ALA A 60 -0.93 5.14 -52.85
N ALA A 61 0.39 4.92 -52.89
CA ALA A 61 1.08 4.31 -51.76
C ALA A 61 0.98 5.27 -50.54
N PRO A 62 0.52 4.81 -49.37
CA PRO A 62 0.49 5.66 -48.18
C PRO A 62 1.92 6.12 -47.89
N ALA A 63 2.08 7.44 -47.73
CA ALA A 63 3.40 8.05 -47.58
C ALA A 63 4.18 7.35 -46.46
N ARG A 64 5.44 7.02 -46.72
CA ARG A 64 6.36 6.54 -45.67
C ARG A 64 6.53 7.66 -44.63
N VAL A 65 5.71 7.62 -43.58
CA VAL A 65 5.96 8.37 -42.35
C VAL A 65 7.35 7.97 -41.90
N ALA A 66 8.29 8.92 -41.99
CA ALA A 66 9.68 8.65 -41.68
C ALA A 66 9.75 8.21 -40.22
N ARG A 67 10.13 6.96 -39.97
CA ARG A 67 10.49 6.47 -38.64
C ARG A 67 11.80 7.14 -38.23
N ASN A 68 11.72 8.39 -37.82
CA ASN A 68 12.74 9.05 -37.03
C ASN A 68 12.19 9.23 -35.60
N PRO A 69 12.07 8.15 -34.80
CA PRO A 69 12.04 8.30 -33.37
C PRO A 69 13.40 8.87 -32.98
N ALA A 70 13.48 10.20 -32.91
CA ALA A 70 14.51 10.87 -32.15
C ALA A 70 14.35 10.36 -30.71
N LYS A 71 15.10 9.29 -30.40
CA LYS A 71 15.26 8.82 -29.03
C LYS A 71 16.00 9.92 -28.31
N TYR A 72 15.24 10.86 -27.76
CA TYR A 72 15.60 11.47 -26.50
C TYR A 72 15.78 10.32 -25.53
N HIS A 73 17.02 9.83 -25.43
CA HIS A 73 17.48 9.04 -24.32
C HIS A 73 17.41 9.97 -23.10
N MET A 74 16.20 10.11 -22.56
CA MET A 74 16.02 10.70 -21.24
C MET A 74 16.92 9.90 -20.32
N LEU A 75 17.83 10.60 -19.64
CA LEU A 75 18.68 9.96 -18.65
C LEU A 75 17.78 9.23 -17.65
N PRO A 76 18.16 8.02 -17.21
CA PRO A 76 17.43 7.32 -16.17
C PRO A 76 17.18 8.27 -14.99
N ARG A 77 16.01 8.16 -14.37
CA ARG A 77 15.67 8.91 -13.16
C ARG A 77 15.56 7.92 -12.01
N PRO A 78 16.67 7.59 -11.32
CA PRO A 78 16.61 6.71 -10.16
C PRO A 78 15.79 7.37 -9.04
N ARG A 79 14.87 6.61 -8.46
CA ARG A 79 14.06 7.04 -7.31
C ARG A 79 13.94 5.88 -6.33
N VAL A 80 13.91 6.20 -5.03
CA VAL A 80 13.68 5.22 -3.98
C VAL A 80 12.21 5.28 -3.54
N GLU A 81 11.58 4.12 -3.46
CA GLU A 81 10.30 3.93 -2.76
C GLU A 81 10.58 3.10 -1.50
N VAL A 82 10.17 3.59 -0.33
CA VAL A 82 10.17 2.79 0.91
C VAL A 82 8.75 2.29 1.12
N PHE A 83 8.52 0.99 0.90
CA PHE A 83 7.19 0.39 0.99
C PHE A 83 6.70 0.35 2.43
N SER A 84 7.58 -0.11 3.34
CA SER A 84 7.28 -0.22 4.76
C SER A 84 8.54 -0.23 5.61
N VAL A 85 8.36 0.04 6.91
CA VAL A 85 9.38 -0.16 7.94
C VAL A 85 8.74 -0.91 9.10
N TYR A 86 9.43 -1.92 9.63
CA TYR A 86 8.94 -2.74 10.74
C TYR A 86 9.96 -2.83 11.87
N ILE A 87 9.47 -3.06 13.09
CA ILE A 87 10.34 -3.23 14.27
C ILE A 87 10.40 -4.72 14.60
N ALA A 88 11.48 -5.38 14.19
CA ALA A 88 11.66 -6.83 14.34
C ALA A 88 11.76 -7.26 15.83
N ARG A 89 12.12 -6.34 16.73
CA ARG A 89 12.33 -6.67 18.14
C ARG A 89 12.07 -5.52 19.11
N PHE A 90 11.28 -5.80 20.14
CA PHE A 90 11.11 -5.00 21.35
C PHE A 90 11.73 -5.67 22.58
N ARG A 91 11.64 -4.99 23.73
CA ARG A 91 11.91 -5.58 25.05
C ARG A 91 10.70 -6.33 25.63
N GLY A 92 9.49 -6.01 25.18
CA GLY A 92 8.21 -6.60 25.61
C GLY A 92 7.42 -7.25 24.46
N PRO A 93 6.16 -7.67 24.71
CA PRO A 93 5.31 -8.32 23.70
C PRO A 93 4.75 -7.37 22.64
N GLY A 94 4.83 -6.06 22.86
CA GLY A 94 4.35 -4.97 22.02
C GLY A 94 4.42 -3.66 22.82
N SER A 95 4.51 -2.50 22.16
CA SER A 95 4.80 -1.23 22.83
C SER A 95 4.31 -0.01 22.06
N TYR A 96 4.31 1.16 22.71
CA TYR A 96 3.95 2.44 22.10
C TYR A 96 5.19 3.10 21.47
N LEU A 97 5.21 3.25 20.15
CA LEU A 97 6.30 3.85 19.38
C LEU A 97 5.99 5.30 18.97
N TYR A 98 6.97 6.18 19.13
CA TYR A 98 6.98 7.51 18.50
C TYR A 98 8.41 7.91 18.08
N GLY A 99 8.60 9.15 17.64
CA GLY A 99 9.88 9.68 17.16
C GLY A 99 9.85 9.88 15.64
N THR A 100 11.01 9.80 15.01
CA THR A 100 11.15 10.06 13.56
C THR A 100 11.96 9.01 12.84
N LEU A 101 11.56 8.71 11.60
CA LEU A 101 12.44 8.16 10.58
C LEU A 101 12.65 9.22 9.52
N THR A 102 13.91 9.52 9.19
CA THR A 102 14.25 10.51 8.18
C THR A 102 15.06 9.89 7.06
N ILE A 103 14.74 10.23 5.81
CA ILE A 103 15.61 9.98 4.66
C ILE A 103 16.29 11.29 4.25
N THR A 104 17.60 11.24 4.04
CA THR A 104 18.40 12.34 3.51
C THR A 104 18.97 11.94 2.16
N ALA A 105 18.66 12.68 1.10
CA ALA A 105 19.08 12.38 -0.27
C ALA A 105 19.45 13.68 -1.01
N GLY A 106 20.64 13.73 -1.62
CA GLY A 106 21.10 14.93 -2.35
C GLY A 106 21.25 16.22 -1.52
N GLY A 107 21.27 16.09 -0.19
CA GLY A 107 21.32 17.21 0.77
C GLY A 107 19.96 17.58 1.38
N ASP A 108 18.83 17.11 0.82
CA ASP A 108 17.49 17.34 1.36
C ASP A 108 17.11 16.23 2.34
N THR A 109 16.67 16.58 3.55
CA THR A 109 16.15 15.63 4.56
C THR A 109 14.63 15.71 4.64
N GLN A 110 13.95 14.56 4.56
CA GLN A 110 12.50 14.41 4.67
C GLN A 110 12.13 13.36 5.71
N TYR A 111 10.91 13.45 6.27
CA TYR A 111 10.35 12.43 7.14
C TYR A 111 9.70 11.30 6.33
N LEU A 112 10.06 10.05 6.64
CA LEU A 112 9.27 8.87 6.27
C LEU A 112 8.22 8.58 7.35
N TYR A 113 8.55 8.89 8.60
CA TYR A 113 7.70 8.77 9.78
C TYR A 113 8.01 9.93 10.74
N ASN A 114 6.99 10.57 11.30
CA ASN A 114 7.16 11.61 12.31
C ASN A 114 5.95 11.61 13.26
N ARG A 115 6.16 11.30 14.54
CA ARG A 115 5.12 11.34 15.59
C ARG A 115 5.66 11.84 16.92
N LYS A 116 4.85 12.64 17.60
CA LYS A 116 5.11 13.09 18.98
C LYS A 116 4.73 12.00 19.99
N ARG A 117 5.14 12.16 21.25
CA ARG A 117 4.88 11.19 22.35
C ARG A 117 3.38 10.93 22.55
N GLU A 118 2.57 11.96 22.34
CA GLU A 118 1.12 11.98 22.46
C GLU A 118 0.42 11.25 21.29
N GLU A 119 1.12 11.08 20.17
CA GLU A 119 0.63 10.51 18.90
C GLU A 119 1.13 9.07 18.67
N ALA A 120 1.83 8.51 19.66
CA ALA A 120 2.49 7.21 19.60
C ALA A 120 1.51 6.07 19.27
N GLU A 121 1.88 5.21 18.31
CA GLU A 121 1.09 4.01 17.98
C GLU A 121 1.54 2.79 18.75
N PHE A 122 0.58 1.96 19.16
CA PHE A 122 0.86 0.64 19.71
C PHE A 122 1.15 -0.34 18.58
N ILE A 123 2.28 -1.04 18.65
CA ILE A 123 2.74 -2.00 17.65
C ILE A 123 3.35 -3.24 18.32
N TYR A 124 3.22 -4.39 17.66
CA TYR A 124 3.84 -5.66 18.06
C TYR A 124 5.21 -5.85 17.35
N PRO A 125 6.06 -6.79 17.79
CA PRO A 125 7.19 -7.23 16.98
C PRO A 125 6.73 -7.66 15.58
N GLU A 126 7.51 -7.33 14.55
CA GLU A 126 7.21 -7.54 13.12
C GLU A 126 6.02 -6.73 12.56
N ASP A 127 5.35 -5.87 13.35
CA ASP A 127 4.38 -4.93 12.79
C ASP A 127 5.08 -3.85 11.94
N ASN A 128 4.44 -3.52 10.82
CA ASN A 128 4.83 -2.41 9.97
C ASN A 128 4.24 -1.10 10.53
N ILE A 129 5.10 -0.12 10.81
CA ILE A 129 4.71 1.21 11.29
C ILE A 129 4.00 1.97 10.17
N LEU A 130 3.07 2.86 10.51
CA LEU A 130 2.32 3.60 9.50
C LEU A 130 3.08 4.86 9.07
N LEU A 131 3.86 4.71 7.98
CA LEU A 131 4.62 5.78 7.34
C LEU A 131 3.74 6.97 6.93
N THR A 132 4.28 8.18 7.12
CA THR A 132 3.59 9.45 6.92
C THR A 132 4.17 10.32 5.80
N GLY A 133 5.29 9.90 5.20
CA GLY A 133 5.92 10.59 4.07
C GLY A 133 6.58 9.60 3.10
N PRO A 134 7.41 10.05 2.15
CA PRO A 134 7.88 11.43 1.96
C PRO A 134 6.77 12.40 1.52
N ASP A 135 7.03 13.71 1.70
CA ASP A 135 6.17 14.79 1.20
C ASP A 135 6.55 15.25 -0.22
N ASP A 136 7.82 15.09 -0.62
CA ASP A 136 8.35 15.47 -1.94
C ASP A 136 9.30 14.40 -2.53
N SER A 137 9.62 14.57 -3.81
CA SER A 137 10.34 13.68 -4.71
C SER A 137 11.68 13.16 -4.19
N LEU A 138 11.71 11.94 -3.67
CA LEU A 138 12.96 11.21 -3.40
C LEU A 138 13.68 10.85 -4.71
N LYS A 139 14.96 11.23 -4.79
CA LYS A 139 15.87 10.94 -5.91
C LYS A 139 16.97 10.02 -5.40
N ALA A 140 17.33 9.00 -6.17
CA ALA A 140 18.45 8.10 -5.89
C ALA A 140 19.59 8.29 -6.91
N SER A 141 19.77 9.52 -7.39
CA SER A 141 20.79 9.87 -8.39
C SER A 141 22.21 9.87 -7.80
N ASP A 142 22.30 10.23 -6.52
CA ASP A 142 23.50 10.24 -5.68
C ASP A 142 23.21 9.38 -4.43
N GLU A 143 24.01 9.50 -3.38
CA GLU A 143 23.76 8.80 -2.10
C GLU A 143 22.43 9.21 -1.43
N PHE A 144 21.84 8.26 -0.69
CA PHE A 144 20.83 8.53 0.33
C PHE A 144 21.11 7.74 1.62
N ASN A 145 20.66 8.30 2.75
CA ASN A 145 20.74 7.68 4.06
C ASN A 145 19.34 7.67 4.69
N ILE A 146 18.95 6.58 5.36
CA ILE A 146 17.76 6.54 6.24
C ILE A 146 18.27 6.45 7.68
N ASP A 147 18.10 7.52 8.44
CA ASP A 147 18.43 7.62 9.86
C ASP A 147 17.20 7.26 10.73
N VAL A 148 17.43 6.46 11.78
CA VAL A 148 16.41 6.12 12.78
C VAL A 148 16.55 7.05 14.00
N ASP A 149 15.47 7.72 14.42
CA ASP A 149 15.41 8.33 15.75
C ASP A 149 14.08 8.05 16.48
N LEU A 150 13.90 6.79 16.85
CA LEU A 150 12.69 6.25 17.46
C LEU A 150 12.76 6.12 18.99
N MET A 151 11.58 6.13 19.61
CA MET A 151 11.35 6.19 21.04
C MET A 151 10.28 5.17 21.45
N GLU A 152 10.57 4.33 22.44
CA GLU A 152 9.60 3.46 23.12
C GLU A 152 9.04 4.18 24.36
N ARG A 153 7.73 4.44 24.35
CA ARG A 153 7.03 5.21 25.39
C ARG A 153 6.76 4.35 26.62
N ASP A 154 7.36 4.72 27.75
CA ASP A 154 7.10 4.08 29.05
C ASP A 154 6.28 5.03 29.94
N ASP A 155 5.01 4.71 30.13
CA ASP A 155 4.09 5.49 30.99
C ASP A 155 4.11 5.02 32.46
N VAL A 156 4.97 4.07 32.82
CA VAL A 156 5.13 3.51 34.18
C VAL A 156 6.46 3.92 34.80
N ILE A 157 7.55 3.89 34.03
CA ILE A 157 8.92 4.22 34.49
C ILE A 157 9.60 5.17 33.49
N PRO A 158 9.43 6.51 33.63
CA PRO A 158 10.20 7.46 32.83
C PRO A 158 11.71 7.40 33.19
N PRO A 159 12.62 7.71 32.24
CA PRO A 159 12.35 8.24 30.89
C PRO A 159 12.04 7.15 29.85
N ASP A 160 11.37 7.57 28.77
CA ASP A 160 11.14 6.78 27.57
C ASP A 160 12.46 6.23 26.97
N TYR A 161 12.42 5.03 26.40
CA TYR A 161 13.62 4.34 25.92
C TYR A 161 13.99 4.76 24.49
N LYS A 162 15.13 5.44 24.33
CA LYS A 162 15.68 5.83 23.01
C LYS A 162 16.28 4.62 22.29
N PHE A 163 15.80 4.35 21.08
CA PHE A 163 16.28 3.24 20.24
C PHE A 163 17.59 3.56 19.54
N SER A 164 17.74 4.76 18.97
CA SER A 164 18.98 5.22 18.33
C SER A 164 20.14 5.39 19.32
N TYR A 165 21.36 5.48 18.80
CA TYR A 165 22.53 5.82 19.63
C TYR A 165 22.66 7.34 19.82
N ASP A 166 23.38 7.74 20.87
CA ASP A 166 23.74 9.15 21.06
C ASP A 166 24.73 9.58 19.96
N ARG A 167 24.24 10.28 18.93
CA ARG A 167 24.95 10.59 17.67
C ARG A 167 26.25 11.36 17.90
N LYS A 168 27.37 10.65 18.04
CA LYS A 168 28.72 11.23 18.14
C LYS A 168 29.32 11.40 16.74
N PRO A 169 29.96 12.54 16.40
CA PRO A 169 30.47 12.81 15.05
C PRO A 169 31.51 11.83 14.48
N TRP A 170 32.03 10.93 15.31
CA TRP A 170 33.05 9.93 14.97
C TRP A 170 32.56 8.48 15.09
N SER A 171 31.31 8.26 15.50
CA SER A 171 30.75 6.91 15.60
C SER A 171 30.30 6.40 14.23
N LEU A 172 30.87 5.28 13.80
CA LEU A 172 30.24 4.39 12.83
C LEU A 172 29.17 3.57 13.56
N HIS A 173 28.01 4.16 13.83
CA HIS A 173 26.86 3.44 14.35
C HIS A 173 26.09 2.74 13.21
N ASP A 174 25.52 1.58 13.55
CA ASP A 174 24.75 0.68 12.67
C ASP A 174 23.25 1.10 12.63
N ASP A 175 22.93 2.33 13.10
CA ASP A 175 21.59 2.90 13.26
C ASP A 175 21.12 3.76 12.07
N ARG A 176 21.75 3.55 10.90
CA ARG A 176 21.31 4.06 9.59
C ARG A 176 21.46 3.02 8.48
N LEU A 177 20.58 3.09 7.49
CA LEU A 177 20.77 2.48 6.17
C LEU A 177 21.45 3.51 5.28
N ALA A 178 22.50 3.13 4.55
CA ALA A 178 23.19 4.00 3.59
C ALA A 178 23.30 3.33 2.22
N TRP A 179 22.85 4.03 1.18
CA TRP A 179 22.88 3.58 -0.21
C TRP A 179 23.60 4.62 -1.07
N ASP A 180 24.52 4.19 -1.92
CA ASP A 180 25.41 5.05 -2.70
C ASP A 180 25.36 4.67 -4.19
N SER A 181 24.89 5.55 -5.06
CA SER A 181 24.76 5.28 -6.51
C SER A 181 26.09 4.96 -7.21
N TYR A 182 27.23 5.33 -6.63
CA TYR A 182 28.57 5.04 -7.16
C TYR A 182 29.04 3.59 -6.85
N ASN A 183 28.35 2.87 -5.95
CA ASN A 183 28.61 1.46 -5.67
C ASN A 183 28.13 0.55 -6.82
N LYS A 184 29.09 -0.06 -7.53
CA LYS A 184 28.84 -0.95 -8.67
C LYS A 184 28.12 -2.26 -8.34
N ASN A 185 27.98 -2.59 -7.06
CA ASN A 185 27.27 -3.77 -6.59
C ASN A 185 25.79 -3.49 -6.25
N ASN A 186 25.30 -2.25 -6.42
CA ASN A 186 23.90 -1.93 -6.14
C ASN A 186 22.96 -2.69 -7.07
N VAL A 187 21.92 -3.27 -6.47
CA VAL A 187 20.76 -3.78 -7.19
C VAL A 187 19.78 -2.64 -7.42
N TYR A 188 19.16 -2.63 -8.61
CA TYR A 188 18.10 -1.72 -9.00
C TYR A 188 16.91 -2.54 -9.52
N ASP A 189 15.70 -1.99 -9.44
CA ASP A 189 14.47 -2.61 -9.95
C ASP A 189 14.11 -3.98 -9.32
N GLU A 190 14.69 -4.31 -8.15
CA GLU A 190 14.33 -5.46 -7.31
C GLU A 190 14.03 -4.99 -5.87
N PRO A 191 13.05 -5.58 -5.15
CA PRO A 191 12.81 -5.26 -3.74
C PRO A 191 14.00 -5.62 -2.83
N LEU A 192 14.31 -4.73 -1.89
CA LEU A 192 15.39 -4.82 -0.93
C LEU A 192 14.84 -4.76 0.50
N CYS A 193 15.48 -5.49 1.40
CA CYS A 193 15.20 -5.45 2.84
C CYS A 193 16.52 -5.41 3.60
N ASP A 194 16.78 -4.30 4.29
CA ASP A 194 17.99 -4.07 5.09
C ASP A 194 17.62 -3.87 6.57
N GLU A 195 18.43 -4.46 7.46
CA GLU A 195 18.31 -4.29 8.92
C GLU A 195 19.15 -3.11 9.42
N ILE A 196 18.51 -2.15 10.08
CA ILE A 196 19.17 -1.09 10.85
C ILE A 196 19.26 -1.53 12.32
N ARG A 197 20.47 -1.64 12.88
CA ARG A 197 20.71 -2.12 14.25
C ARG A 197 20.85 -0.97 15.23
N CYS A 198 19.76 -0.76 15.95
CA CYS A 198 19.64 0.24 16.99
C CYS A 198 20.11 -0.30 18.35
N LYS A 199 20.20 0.58 19.35
CA LYS A 199 20.67 0.31 20.72
C LYS A 199 19.85 -0.76 21.45
N TYR A 200 18.54 -0.82 21.19
CA TYR A 200 17.60 -1.73 21.86
C TYR A 200 16.62 -2.47 20.93
N CYS A 201 16.62 -2.18 19.63
CA CYS A 201 15.75 -2.81 18.64
C CYS A 201 16.50 -3.09 17.32
N ILE A 202 15.86 -3.81 16.40
CA ILE A 202 16.26 -3.91 15.00
C ILE A 202 15.10 -3.36 14.18
N VAL A 203 15.41 -2.50 13.21
CA VAL A 203 14.43 -1.84 12.33
C VAL A 203 14.66 -2.35 10.91
N GLY A 204 13.74 -3.12 10.37
CA GLY A 204 13.81 -3.62 9.00
C GLY A 204 13.15 -2.63 8.04
N VAL A 205 13.84 -2.26 6.96
CA VAL A 205 13.36 -1.32 5.95
C VAL A 205 13.14 -2.05 4.63
N ASN A 206 11.88 -2.15 4.18
CA ASN A 206 11.53 -2.73 2.89
C ASN A 206 11.40 -1.60 1.85
N TYR A 207 12.26 -1.62 0.84
CA TYR A 207 12.38 -0.55 -0.15
C TYR A 207 12.76 -1.07 -1.54
N ILE A 208 12.79 -0.18 -2.51
CA ILE A 208 13.33 -0.45 -3.85
C ILE A 208 14.00 0.82 -4.38
N VAL A 209 15.11 0.65 -5.11
CA VAL A 209 15.65 1.73 -5.95
C VAL A 209 15.33 1.42 -7.40
N ILE A 210 14.34 2.13 -7.92
CA ILE A 210 13.85 1.96 -9.29
C ILE A 210 14.76 2.76 -10.21
N SER A 211 15.35 2.14 -11.25
CA SER A 211 16.35 2.79 -12.10
C SER A 211 15.82 3.95 -12.93
N ASN A 212 14.53 3.89 -13.31
CA ASN A 212 13.88 4.92 -14.10
C ASN A 212 12.40 5.09 -13.72
N ALA A 213 12.13 6.06 -12.83
CA ALA A 213 10.82 6.24 -12.21
C ALA A 213 10.22 7.64 -12.36
N VAL A 214 8.91 7.69 -12.20
CA VAL A 214 8.06 8.87 -12.05
C VAL A 214 7.38 8.83 -10.68
N HIS A 215 6.93 9.96 -10.17
CA HIS A 215 6.12 10.00 -8.95
C HIS A 215 4.62 9.98 -9.26
N ALA A 216 3.88 9.17 -8.52
CA ALA A 216 2.44 9.21 -8.43
C ALA A 216 2.03 10.02 -7.19
N THR A 217 1.39 11.18 -7.40
CA THR A 217 0.70 11.93 -6.35
C THR A 217 -0.75 11.47 -6.28
N VAL A 218 -1.12 10.71 -5.25
CA VAL A 218 -2.41 10.02 -5.13
C VAL A 218 -3.39 10.83 -4.29
N ASN A 219 -4.59 11.05 -4.81
CA ASN A 219 -5.70 11.70 -4.08
C ASN A 219 -6.94 10.79 -4.13
N VAL A 220 -7.61 10.57 -3.00
CA VAL A 220 -8.80 9.70 -2.93
C VAL A 220 -9.99 10.46 -2.37
N MET A 221 -11.13 10.41 -3.06
CA MET A 221 -12.37 11.14 -2.73
C MET A 221 -13.54 10.18 -2.55
N LEU A 222 -14.29 10.34 -1.45
CA LEU A 222 -15.49 9.55 -1.16
C LEU A 222 -16.69 10.01 -2.01
N ILE A 223 -17.39 9.09 -2.66
CA ILE A 223 -18.60 9.35 -3.47
C ILE A 223 -19.73 8.40 -3.05
N ILE A 224 -20.63 8.89 -2.19
CA ILE A 224 -21.85 8.19 -1.77
C ILE A 224 -22.94 8.40 -2.84
N ARG A 225 -23.65 7.35 -3.28
CA ARG A 225 -24.69 7.47 -4.34
C ARG A 225 -26.09 7.76 -3.80
N ASP A 226 -26.47 7.19 -2.64
CA ASP A 226 -27.76 7.49 -2.02
C ASP A 226 -27.70 8.83 -1.27
N ARG A 227 -28.50 9.80 -1.72
CA ARG A 227 -28.57 11.14 -1.14
C ARG A 227 -29.25 11.18 0.24
N LYS A 228 -29.84 10.08 0.72
CA LYS A 228 -30.36 9.96 2.08
C LYS A 228 -29.27 9.96 3.14
N PHE A 229 -28.07 9.52 2.79
CA PHE A 229 -26.91 9.45 3.70
C PHE A 229 -25.81 10.36 3.16
N SER A 230 -25.50 11.45 3.89
CA SER A 230 -24.51 12.45 3.47
C SER A 230 -23.10 12.19 4.01
N THR A 231 -22.97 11.22 4.90
CA THR A 231 -21.75 10.83 5.64
C THR A 231 -21.54 9.31 5.63
N ALA A 232 -20.29 8.87 5.82
CA ALA A 232 -19.93 7.49 6.14
C ALA A 232 -18.82 7.48 7.21
N ASN A 233 -18.81 6.47 8.07
CA ASN A 233 -17.84 6.25 9.13
C ASN A 233 -16.75 5.30 8.61
N VAL A 234 -15.76 5.85 7.90
CA VAL A 234 -14.85 5.10 7.02
C VAL A 234 -13.73 4.42 7.79
N PHE A 235 -13.58 3.10 7.59
CA PHE A 235 -12.43 2.30 8.04
C PHE A 235 -11.97 1.32 6.95
N GLY A 236 -10.87 0.60 7.21
CA GLY A 236 -10.25 -0.35 6.28
C GLY A 236 -8.89 0.14 5.78
N SER A 237 -8.55 -0.17 4.53
CA SER A 237 -7.25 0.22 3.96
C SER A 237 -7.29 0.68 2.50
N ILE A 238 -6.27 1.46 2.14
CA ILE A 238 -5.88 1.79 0.76
C ILE A 238 -4.37 1.55 0.66
N THR A 239 -3.95 0.79 -0.34
CA THR A 239 -2.53 0.48 -0.64
C THR A 239 -2.21 0.84 -2.09
N ALA A 240 -0.92 1.06 -2.35
CA ALA A 240 -0.37 1.43 -3.65
C ALA A 240 0.80 0.52 -4.00
N GLY A 241 0.68 -0.23 -5.08
CA GLY A 241 1.71 -1.17 -5.55
C GLY A 241 2.01 -1.01 -7.02
N ASN A 242 2.96 -1.83 -7.50
CA ASN A 242 3.26 -1.95 -8.92
C ASN A 242 3.00 -3.39 -9.39
N ARG A 243 2.54 -3.58 -10.63
CA ARG A 243 2.38 -4.93 -11.20
C ARG A 243 3.68 -5.74 -11.22
N ASN A 244 4.83 -5.08 -11.26
CA ASN A 244 6.14 -5.73 -11.36
C ASN A 244 6.70 -6.20 -10.01
N PHE A 245 6.17 -5.72 -8.87
CA PHE A 245 6.73 -5.94 -7.53
C PHE A 245 5.64 -6.52 -6.59
N PRO A 246 6.00 -7.35 -5.59
CA PRO A 246 5.02 -7.93 -4.68
C PRO A 246 4.56 -6.96 -3.59
N ASP A 247 5.37 -5.94 -3.28
CA ASP A 247 5.17 -5.01 -2.17
C ASP A 247 4.19 -3.86 -2.52
N GLU A 248 3.43 -3.42 -1.51
CA GLU A 248 2.50 -2.29 -1.63
C GLU A 248 2.70 -1.30 -0.47
N SER A 249 2.92 -0.03 -0.79
CA SER A 249 2.99 1.07 0.19
C SER A 249 1.59 1.35 0.76
N VAL A 250 1.48 1.45 2.08
CA VAL A 250 0.20 1.75 2.75
C VAL A 250 -0.09 3.25 2.66
N LEU A 251 -1.17 3.63 1.96
CA LEU A 251 -1.61 5.03 1.85
C LEU A 251 -2.66 5.38 2.92
N PHE A 252 -3.46 4.41 3.36
CA PHE A 252 -4.46 4.60 4.42
C PHE A 252 -4.68 3.27 5.16
N LYS A 253 -4.77 3.34 6.49
CA LYS A 253 -5.10 2.19 7.36
C LYS A 253 -5.86 2.72 8.59
N LYS A 254 -7.07 2.21 8.82
CA LYS A 254 -7.85 2.44 10.04
C LYS A 254 -8.61 1.18 10.46
N ALA A 255 -8.47 0.80 11.73
CA ALA A 255 -9.28 -0.25 12.34
C ALA A 255 -10.74 0.20 12.49
N SER A 256 -11.66 -0.76 12.66
CA SER A 256 -13.10 -0.47 12.76
C SER A 256 -13.49 0.45 13.92
N HIS A 257 -12.69 0.48 14.99
CA HIS A 257 -12.90 1.36 16.15
C HIS A 257 -12.22 2.74 16.01
N GLU A 258 -11.42 2.96 14.96
CA GLU A 258 -10.75 4.24 14.68
C GLU A 258 -11.39 5.02 13.51
N HIS A 259 -12.59 4.63 13.08
CA HIS A 259 -13.21 5.11 11.84
C HIS A 259 -13.29 6.65 11.75
N ILE A 260 -13.22 7.17 10.53
CA ILE A 260 -13.24 8.61 10.26
C ILE A 260 -14.51 9.07 9.54
N ASP A 261 -15.09 10.16 10.02
CA ASP A 261 -16.37 10.67 9.51
C ASP A 261 -16.14 11.54 8.27
N LEU A 262 -16.51 11.01 7.10
CA LEU A 262 -16.33 11.67 5.81
C LEU A 262 -17.66 11.94 5.11
N ARG A 263 -17.80 13.14 4.55
CA ARG A 263 -18.97 13.55 3.74
C ARG A 263 -18.81 13.17 2.28
N HIS A 264 -19.92 13.10 1.53
CA HIS A 264 -19.88 13.00 0.07
C HIS A 264 -19.00 14.11 -0.52
N GLY A 265 -18.04 13.75 -1.38
CA GLY A 265 -17.10 14.66 -2.04
C GLY A 265 -15.88 15.05 -1.19
N GLN A 266 -15.79 14.59 0.06
CA GLN A 266 -14.63 14.82 0.92
C GLN A 266 -13.46 13.91 0.50
N LEU A 267 -12.23 14.41 0.65
CA LEU A 267 -11.03 13.59 0.51
C LEU A 267 -10.88 12.64 1.70
N ILE A 268 -10.40 11.43 1.44
CA ILE A 268 -9.91 10.52 2.48
C ILE A 268 -8.51 11.03 2.88
N PRO A 269 -8.26 11.38 4.15
CA PRO A 269 -6.93 11.77 4.61
C PRO A 269 -6.02 10.55 4.56
N LEU A 270 -5.16 10.50 3.55
CA LEU A 270 -4.12 9.50 3.42
C LEU A 270 -3.01 9.77 4.44
N SER A 271 -2.38 8.72 4.97
CA SER A 271 -1.19 8.81 5.82
C SER A 271 0.00 9.33 5.03
N ARG A 272 0.15 8.87 3.78
CA ARG A 272 1.08 9.38 2.77
C ARG A 272 0.43 9.32 1.39
N PHE A 273 0.83 10.18 0.47
CA PHE A 273 0.19 10.34 -0.84
C PHE A 273 1.15 10.21 -2.03
N LEU A 274 2.47 10.30 -1.80
CA LEU A 274 3.50 10.24 -2.84
C LEU A 274 4.12 8.83 -2.90
N VAL A 275 4.24 8.26 -4.10
CA VAL A 275 4.84 6.94 -4.36
C VAL A 275 5.73 7.00 -5.61
N ALA A 276 6.92 6.41 -5.58
CA ALA A 276 7.77 6.27 -6.77
C ALA A 276 7.39 5.01 -7.59
N VAL A 277 7.31 5.15 -8.91
CA VAL A 277 6.73 4.16 -9.82
C VAL A 277 7.61 4.01 -11.07
N PRO A 278 7.96 2.78 -11.52
CA PRO A 278 8.72 2.58 -12.76
C PRO A 278 7.98 3.14 -13.98
N LEU A 279 8.66 3.90 -14.82
CA LEU A 279 8.07 4.47 -16.04
C LEU A 279 7.62 3.35 -17.00
N ASN A 280 6.45 3.53 -17.64
CA ASN A 280 5.79 2.57 -18.53
C ASN A 280 5.32 1.25 -17.86
N SER A 281 5.28 1.19 -16.53
CA SER A 281 4.67 0.07 -15.78
C SER A 281 3.18 0.32 -15.46
N VAL A 282 2.54 -0.63 -14.78
CA VAL A 282 1.18 -0.46 -14.26
C VAL A 282 1.23 -0.25 -12.75
N PHE A 283 0.81 0.95 -12.34
CA PHE A 283 0.57 1.33 -10.96
C PHE A 283 -0.83 0.89 -10.54
N ILE A 284 -0.95 0.31 -9.34
CA ILE A 284 -2.19 -0.29 -8.84
C ILE A 284 -2.54 0.36 -7.50
N ILE A 285 -3.67 1.05 -7.44
CA ILE A 285 -4.28 1.45 -6.18
C ILE A 285 -5.30 0.38 -5.80
N ARG A 286 -5.15 -0.19 -4.61
CA ARG A 286 -6.06 -1.21 -4.06
C ARG A 286 -6.79 -0.61 -2.86
N ALA A 287 -8.09 -0.89 -2.76
CA ALA A 287 -8.91 -0.43 -1.63
C ALA A 287 -9.79 -1.54 -1.07
N ASN A 288 -9.94 -1.55 0.24
CA ASN A 288 -10.89 -2.39 0.99
C ASN A 288 -11.46 -1.55 2.13
N LEU A 289 -12.41 -0.68 1.79
CA LEU A 289 -13.01 0.32 2.67
C LEU A 289 -14.44 -0.05 3.04
N GLN A 290 -14.79 0.17 4.30
CA GLN A 290 -16.09 -0.14 4.89
C GLN A 290 -16.61 1.02 5.74
N ASP A 291 -17.92 1.13 5.83
CA ASP A 291 -18.68 2.03 6.68
C ASP A 291 -19.06 1.30 7.98
N TYR A 292 -18.66 1.86 9.12
CA TYR A 292 -18.88 1.25 10.44
C TYR A 292 -20.36 1.22 10.85
N ALA A 293 -21.18 2.17 10.41
CA ALA A 293 -22.57 2.29 10.83
C ALA A 293 -23.56 1.35 10.10
N THR A 294 -23.19 0.82 8.93
CA THR A 294 -24.12 0.06 8.07
C THR A 294 -24.14 -1.44 8.40
N ILE A 295 -25.22 -1.85 9.09
CA ILE A 295 -25.49 -3.24 9.54
C ILE A 295 -25.52 -4.26 8.38
N SER A 296 -25.93 -3.85 7.17
CA SER A 296 -25.99 -4.72 5.99
C SER A 296 -24.88 -4.39 4.99
N SER A 297 -23.71 -5.00 5.18
CA SER A 297 -22.55 -4.97 4.25
C SER A 297 -22.21 -3.58 3.71
N GLY A 298 -21.83 -2.66 4.60
CA GLY A 298 -21.40 -1.28 4.31
C GLY A 298 -20.09 -1.14 3.51
N VAL A 299 -19.88 -1.92 2.44
CA VAL A 299 -18.67 -1.84 1.61
C VAL A 299 -18.67 -0.53 0.82
N ILE A 300 -17.80 0.40 1.18
CA ILE A 300 -17.64 1.71 0.52
C ILE A 300 -16.93 1.52 -0.83
N ALA A 301 -15.85 0.75 -0.84
CA ALA A 301 -15.08 0.40 -2.03
C ALA A 301 -14.27 -0.88 -1.79
N LYS A 302 -14.34 -1.84 -2.71
CA LYS A 302 -13.50 -3.04 -2.65
C LYS A 302 -13.05 -3.48 -4.04
N GLY A 303 -11.74 -3.41 -4.30
CA GLY A 303 -11.15 -3.74 -5.60
C GLY A 303 -9.87 -2.94 -5.87
N THR A 304 -9.56 -2.76 -7.16
CA THR A 304 -8.39 -2.02 -7.65
C THR A 304 -8.76 -0.98 -8.70
N ALA A 305 -7.92 0.05 -8.83
CA ALA A 305 -7.84 0.94 -9.97
C ALA A 305 -6.40 0.87 -10.52
N GLU A 306 -6.26 0.81 -11.84
CA GLU A 306 -4.96 0.66 -12.51
C GLU A 306 -4.64 1.89 -13.36
N PHE A 307 -3.38 2.33 -13.31
CA PHE A 307 -2.89 3.49 -14.05
C PHE A 307 -1.59 3.14 -14.78
N LEU A 308 -1.47 3.55 -16.04
CA LEU A 308 -0.20 3.46 -16.78
C LEU A 308 0.74 4.58 -16.33
N ALA A 309 1.92 4.20 -15.86
CA ALA A 309 2.93 5.15 -15.38
C ALA A 309 3.54 5.93 -16.55
N CYS A 310 3.36 7.25 -16.55
CA CYS A 310 3.79 8.15 -17.63
C CYS A 310 4.48 9.40 -17.07
N HIS A 311 5.13 10.19 -17.93
CA HIS A 311 5.97 11.32 -17.51
C HIS A 311 5.22 12.48 -16.85
N SER A 312 3.95 12.69 -17.19
CA SER A 312 3.13 13.79 -16.65
C SER A 312 1.65 13.62 -16.99
N GLY A 313 0.78 14.20 -16.17
CA GLY A 313 -0.65 14.31 -16.44
C GLY A 313 -1.54 13.77 -15.32
N LYS A 314 -2.83 14.11 -15.40
CA LYS A 314 -3.85 13.82 -14.39
C LYS A 314 -4.84 12.79 -14.89
N PHE A 315 -4.92 11.67 -14.16
CA PHE A 315 -5.80 10.55 -14.47
C PHE A 315 -6.71 10.28 -13.29
N GLU A 316 -7.95 9.85 -13.53
CA GLU A 316 -8.87 9.48 -12.46
C GLU A 316 -9.64 8.20 -12.79
N GLU A 317 -9.80 7.35 -11.78
CA GLU A 317 -10.54 6.09 -11.87
C GLU A 317 -11.41 5.85 -10.63
N CYS A 318 -12.25 4.82 -10.66
CA CYS A 318 -13.22 4.56 -9.59
C CYS A 318 -13.19 3.12 -9.07
N ILE A 319 -12.98 2.96 -7.75
CA ILE A 319 -13.13 1.67 -7.07
C ILE A 319 -14.50 1.64 -6.40
N TYR A 320 -15.34 0.67 -6.77
CA TYR A 320 -16.75 0.61 -6.41
C TYR A 320 -17.01 -0.24 -5.16
N GLY A 321 -18.11 0.07 -4.48
CA GLY A 321 -18.69 -0.71 -3.39
C GLY A 321 -20.21 -0.84 -3.54
N GLN A 322 -20.91 -1.15 -2.45
CA GLN A 322 -22.35 -1.40 -2.44
C GLN A 322 -23.13 -0.08 -2.35
N GLY A 323 -23.28 0.62 -3.48
CA GLY A 323 -23.97 1.91 -3.54
C GLY A 323 -23.10 3.12 -3.19
N SER A 324 -21.85 2.91 -2.81
CA SER A 324 -20.81 3.94 -2.72
C SER A 324 -19.65 3.60 -3.66
N LYS A 325 -18.75 4.57 -3.86
CA LYS A 325 -17.44 4.36 -4.49
C LYS A 325 -16.42 5.35 -3.95
N ILE A 326 -15.14 5.07 -4.15
CA ILE A 326 -14.11 6.10 -4.12
C ILE A 326 -13.73 6.50 -5.55
N ARG A 327 -13.38 7.77 -5.74
CA ARG A 327 -12.65 8.23 -6.93
C ARG A 327 -11.19 8.39 -6.55
N VAL A 328 -10.32 7.66 -7.24
CA VAL A 328 -8.86 7.76 -7.11
C VAL A 328 -8.38 8.71 -8.22
N LYS A 329 -7.49 9.63 -7.89
CA LYS A 329 -6.79 10.49 -8.84
C LYS A 329 -5.29 10.30 -8.69
N VAL A 330 -4.58 10.28 -9.81
CA VAL A 330 -3.11 10.24 -9.88
C VAL A 330 -2.63 11.41 -10.73
N ASP A 331 -1.66 12.15 -10.22
CA ASP A 331 -0.91 13.20 -10.92
C ASP A 331 0.56 12.76 -11.02
N TRP A 332 1.15 12.83 -12.23
CA TRP A 332 2.48 12.27 -12.53
C TRP A 332 3.59 13.32 -12.66
N SER A 333 4.82 13.03 -12.18
CA SER A 333 6.01 13.93 -12.28
C SER A 333 7.42 13.28 -12.28
#